data_AF-B5ICY5-F1
#
_entry.id   AF-B5ICY5-F1
#
_cell.length_a   1.000
_cell.length_b   1.000
_cell.length_c   1.000
_cell.angle_alpha   90.00
_cell.angle_beta   90.00
_cell.angle_gamma   90.00
#
_symmetry.space_group_name_H-M   'P 1'
#
loop_
_entity.id
_entity.type
_entity.pdbx_description
1 polymer ?
#
loop_
_entity_poly.entity_id
_entity_poly.type
_entity_poly.pdbx_seq_one_letter_code
_entity_poly.pdbx_strand_id
1 'polypeptide(L)'
;MINPEIEEINYLVRKYLNVYDFRITPDHLEFYFTLGDEELFGKNFESLRLEFKKRGVIPIVRREGGEYVLVVIRPPRRKFMSVWVNIALLIATLASTIWVGIGYYTTYYGSHGLWQNVLGGFLYFALPLMTILGVHEMGHYFAAKKHNVSVSLPFFIPAPTILGTLGAFISIREPIPDKRSLVDIGLAGPIAGFIVAIPVTLLGMYLGGLNPPAINPESTNQYILLNVPIIYEFLSLFIPSPEFIHPMAMAGWVGFVVTAINLFPIGQLDGGHVARAIAGDKTKYVSYAFAGILFILGFWYPGWIIFAILVVFLGLNHPPPLNDITKLDKKRWALAISGFLLLAVTFVPIPMQMVTLHENMELSASLDSSILVENLSEYTTLHIFVQNKGEMKENTTVLINGDFNISKMEFNFLVEPGGNWSANVTIGMKEKGNFQLKVSLITKTGYGKEVDMDVLCLNESNTLKFVPDEINKYSFNVTIENSGMPRVVKFMSLNNEYFAVVSSTVSVKDNSIVIDENSSAILHFVVGGSTVILAIDNAHYEAAFLKVEV
;
A
#
# COMPACT_ATOMS: atom_id res chain seq x y z
N MET A 1 -64.31 33.54 0.53
CA MET A 1 -64.52 32.07 0.60
C MET A 1 -63.17 31.42 0.71
N ILE A 2 -62.95 30.61 1.75
CA ILE A 2 -61.71 29.83 1.88
C ILE A 2 -61.73 28.77 0.77
N ASN A 3 -60.58 28.53 0.13
CA ASN A 3 -60.47 27.52 -0.93
C ASN A 3 -60.85 26.14 -0.34
N PRO A 4 -61.78 25.36 -0.95
CA PRO A 4 -62.21 24.06 -0.44
C PRO A 4 -61.06 23.08 -0.22
N GLU A 5 -59.97 23.18 -0.99
CA GLU A 5 -58.77 22.37 -0.77
C GLU A 5 -58.07 22.68 0.57
N ILE A 6 -58.09 23.94 1.01
CA ILE A 6 -57.49 24.36 2.29
C ILE A 6 -58.34 23.84 3.45
N GLU A 7 -59.66 23.85 3.33
CA GLU A 7 -60.56 23.28 4.33
C GLU A 7 -60.35 21.77 4.48
N GLU A 8 -60.18 21.05 3.38
CA GLU A 8 -59.88 19.62 3.41
C GLU A 8 -58.54 19.34 4.11
N ILE A 9 -57.47 20.08 3.76
CA ILE A 9 -56.16 19.95 4.43
C ILE A 9 -56.30 20.23 5.93
N ASN A 10 -56.99 21.29 6.32
CA ASN A 10 -57.20 21.66 7.73
C ASN A 10 -57.97 20.57 8.49
N TYR A 11 -59.02 19.99 7.89
CA TYR A 11 -59.76 18.87 8.47
C TYR A 11 -58.85 17.65 8.71
N LEU A 12 -58.03 17.30 7.72
CA LEU A 12 -57.10 16.18 7.83
C LEU A 12 -56.05 16.41 8.91
N VAL A 13 -55.45 17.60 9.01
CA VAL A 13 -54.48 17.89 10.07
C VAL A 13 -55.14 17.76 11.44
N ARG A 14 -56.32 18.35 11.65
CA ARG A 14 -57.05 18.31 12.93
C ARG A 14 -57.52 16.90 13.33
N LYS A 15 -57.71 15.99 12.37
CA LYS A 15 -58.01 14.58 12.63
C LYS A 15 -56.86 13.85 13.32
N TYR A 16 -55.61 14.23 13.01
CA TYR A 16 -54.41 13.52 13.51
C TYR A 16 -53.63 14.28 14.58
N LEU A 17 -53.79 15.61 14.66
CA LEU A 17 -53.04 16.50 15.54
C LEU A 17 -53.95 17.47 16.29
N ASN A 18 -53.59 17.77 17.54
CA ASN A 18 -54.30 18.76 18.34
C ASN A 18 -53.80 20.18 18.01
N VAL A 19 -54.39 20.77 16.97
CA VAL A 19 -54.03 22.10 16.45
C VAL A 19 -54.74 23.20 17.24
N TYR A 20 -53.99 24.16 17.77
CA TYR A 20 -54.52 25.33 18.48
C TYR A 20 -54.51 26.62 17.64
N ASP A 21 -53.57 26.78 16.70
CA ASP A 21 -53.52 27.92 15.78
C ASP A 21 -53.27 27.44 14.33
N PHE A 22 -53.80 28.18 13.35
CA PHE A 22 -53.69 27.89 11.93
C PHE A 22 -53.48 29.18 11.14
N ARG A 23 -52.40 29.24 10.36
CA ARG A 23 -52.04 30.41 9.54
C ARG A 23 -51.91 30.02 8.07
N ILE A 24 -52.42 30.91 7.22
CA ILE A 24 -52.31 30.80 5.77
C ILE A 24 -51.25 31.79 5.31
N THR A 25 -50.15 31.28 4.79
CA THR A 25 -49.09 32.04 4.16
C THR A 25 -49.21 31.90 2.64
N PRO A 26 -48.62 32.82 1.84
CA PRO A 26 -48.72 32.77 0.38
C PRO A 26 -48.19 31.46 -0.22
N ASP A 27 -47.12 30.91 0.36
CA ASP A 27 -46.39 29.76 -0.21
C ASP A 27 -46.69 28.44 0.51
N HIS A 28 -47.21 28.48 1.75
CA HIS A 28 -47.40 27.32 2.60
C HIS A 28 -48.47 27.53 3.66
N LEU A 29 -48.93 26.44 4.27
CA LEU A 29 -49.87 26.44 5.39
C LEU A 29 -49.15 26.07 6.68
N GLU A 30 -49.42 26.79 7.77
CA GLU A 30 -48.81 26.53 9.08
C GLU A 30 -49.89 26.12 10.10
N PHE A 31 -49.66 25.00 10.79
CA PHE A 31 -50.53 24.52 11.86
C PHE A 31 -49.71 24.40 13.14
N TYR A 32 -50.11 25.13 14.18
CA TYR A 32 -49.46 25.10 15.48
C TYR A 32 -50.19 24.10 16.37
N PHE A 33 -49.45 23.15 16.95
CA PHE A 33 -50.05 22.03 17.68
C PHE A 33 -49.33 21.73 19.00
N THR A 34 -50.05 21.12 19.94
CA THR A 34 -49.47 20.64 21.19
C THR A 34 -48.94 19.22 21.02
N LEU A 35 -47.71 18.97 21.43
CA LEU A 35 -47.14 17.62 21.42
C LEU A 35 -47.65 16.83 22.64
N GLY A 36 -48.32 15.71 22.38
CA GLY A 36 -48.65 14.70 23.38
C GLY A 36 -47.52 13.68 23.54
N ASP A 37 -47.87 12.39 23.50
CA ASP A 37 -46.90 11.29 23.46
C ASP A 37 -46.11 11.30 22.12
N GLU A 38 -44.77 11.29 22.20
CA GLU A 38 -43.85 11.28 21.05
C GLU A 38 -44.09 10.07 20.11
N GLU A 39 -44.40 8.88 20.65
CA GLU A 39 -44.57 7.67 19.83
C GLU A 39 -45.93 7.68 19.11
N LEU A 40 -46.98 8.10 19.82
CA LEU A 40 -48.31 8.26 19.23
C LEU A 40 -48.29 9.34 18.15
N PHE A 41 -47.59 10.44 18.40
CA PHE A 41 -47.37 11.50 17.41
C PHE A 41 -46.68 10.96 16.15
N GLY A 42 -45.62 10.15 16.29
CA GLY A 42 -44.93 9.56 15.14
C GLY A 42 -45.86 8.71 14.26
N LYS A 43 -46.74 7.89 14.86
CA LYS A 43 -47.72 7.05 14.14
C LYS A 43 -48.80 7.89 13.45
N ASN A 44 -49.31 8.91 14.13
CA ASN A 44 -50.30 9.83 13.57
C ASN A 44 -49.72 10.64 12.42
N PHE A 45 -48.48 11.12 12.57
CA PHE A 45 -47.78 11.87 11.53
C PHE A 45 -47.55 11.04 10.27
N GLU A 46 -47.13 9.78 10.41
CA GLU A 46 -46.97 8.89 9.25
C GLU A 46 -48.29 8.63 8.53
N SER A 47 -49.38 8.42 9.28
CA SER A 47 -50.72 8.28 8.69
C SER A 47 -51.16 9.52 7.91
N LEU A 48 -50.96 10.71 8.50
CA LEU A 48 -51.21 12.00 7.85
C LEU A 48 -50.37 12.16 6.58
N ARG A 49 -49.08 11.82 6.64
CA ARG A 49 -48.15 11.88 5.50
C ARG A 49 -48.61 11.00 4.34
N LEU A 50 -49.08 9.79 4.61
CA LEU A 50 -49.58 8.88 3.57
C LEU A 50 -50.87 9.40 2.92
N GLU A 51 -51.78 10.01 3.69
CA GLU A 51 -52.97 10.67 3.12
C GLU A 51 -52.61 11.91 2.29
N PHE A 52 -51.58 12.66 2.72
CA PHE A 52 -51.06 13.83 2.03
C PHE A 52 -50.31 13.48 0.74
N LYS A 53 -49.57 12.37 0.73
CA LYS A 53 -48.89 11.83 -0.44
C LYS A 53 -49.85 11.59 -1.61
N LYS A 54 -51.05 11.04 -1.34
CA LYS A 54 -52.10 10.82 -2.36
C LYS A 54 -52.59 12.13 -3.01
N ARG A 55 -52.47 13.25 -2.29
CA ARG A 55 -52.91 14.59 -2.70
C ARG A 55 -51.77 15.46 -3.24
N GLY A 56 -50.54 14.95 -3.27
CA GLY A 56 -49.38 15.68 -3.75
C GLY A 56 -48.95 16.85 -2.85
N VAL A 57 -49.26 16.78 -1.55
CA VAL A 57 -48.81 17.74 -0.53
C VAL A 57 -47.82 17.08 0.43
N ILE A 58 -46.90 17.85 0.99
CA ILE A 58 -45.88 17.35 1.92
C ILE A 58 -46.04 18.04 3.28
N PRO A 59 -46.27 17.28 4.37
CA PRO A 59 -46.22 17.81 5.72
C PRO A 59 -44.78 17.80 6.26
N ILE A 60 -44.32 18.92 6.81
CA ILE A 60 -43.01 19.07 7.44
C ILE A 60 -43.23 19.58 8.87
N VAL A 61 -42.62 18.92 9.85
CA VAL A 61 -42.72 19.32 11.25
C VAL A 61 -41.45 20.02 11.67
N ARG A 62 -41.60 21.19 12.28
CA ARG A 62 -40.51 22.01 12.82
C ARG A 62 -40.83 22.43 14.24
N ARG A 63 -39.77 22.82 14.95
CA ARG A 63 -39.88 23.47 16.26
C ARG A 63 -39.33 24.88 16.14
N GLU A 64 -40.19 25.87 16.26
CA GLU A 64 -39.85 27.29 16.09
C GLU A 64 -40.28 28.07 17.33
N GLY A 65 -39.38 28.85 17.93
CA GLY A 65 -39.70 29.65 19.12
C GLY A 65 -40.12 28.85 20.37
N GLY A 66 -39.92 27.52 20.38
CA GLY A 66 -40.40 26.63 21.44
C GLY A 66 -41.73 25.94 21.13
N GLU A 67 -42.44 26.38 20.10
CA GLU A 67 -43.70 25.82 19.61
C GLU A 67 -43.47 24.77 18.52
N TYR A 68 -44.44 23.85 18.36
CA TYR A 68 -44.41 22.86 17.30
C TYR A 68 -45.31 23.29 16.15
N VAL A 69 -44.71 23.38 14.96
CA VAL A 69 -45.36 23.87 13.75
C VAL A 69 -45.31 22.77 12.69
N LEU A 70 -46.47 22.45 12.12
CA LEU A 70 -46.61 21.63 10.93
C LEU A 70 -46.75 22.58 9.73
N VAL A 71 -45.75 22.59 8.87
CA VAL A 71 -45.71 23.33 7.62
C VAL A 71 -46.12 22.40 6.48
N VAL A 72 -47.19 22.74 5.76
CA VAL A 72 -47.67 21.97 4.61
C VAL A 72 -47.34 22.74 3.33
N ILE A 73 -46.54 22.11 2.46
CA ILE A 73 -46.10 22.69 1.19
C ILE A 73 -46.56 21.84 0.00
N ARG A 74 -46.70 22.49 -1.16
CA ARG A 74 -46.84 21.81 -2.45
C ARG A 74 -45.48 21.76 -3.13
N PRO A 75 -44.85 20.58 -3.28
CA PRO A 75 -43.60 20.47 -4.00
C PRO A 75 -43.80 20.77 -5.50
N PRO A 76 -42.83 21.40 -6.18
CA PRO A 76 -42.87 21.53 -7.63
C PRO A 76 -42.82 20.14 -8.29
N ARG A 77 -43.60 19.94 -9.36
CA ARG A 77 -43.60 18.69 -10.13
C ARG A 77 -42.23 18.50 -10.80
N ARG A 78 -41.42 17.56 -10.31
CA ARG A 78 -40.15 17.18 -10.95
C ARG A 78 -40.40 16.13 -12.03
N LYS A 79 -39.82 16.32 -13.22
CA LYS A 79 -39.77 15.27 -14.26
C LYS A 79 -38.61 14.32 -13.92
N PHE A 80 -38.90 13.03 -13.81
CA PHE A 80 -37.87 12.02 -13.59
C PHE A 80 -37.31 11.54 -14.92
N MET A 81 -36.03 11.15 -14.94
CA MET A 81 -35.40 10.58 -16.12
C MET A 81 -36.04 9.23 -16.49
N SER A 82 -36.03 8.93 -17.79
CA SER A 82 -36.53 7.67 -18.33
C SER A 82 -35.67 6.48 -17.90
N VAL A 83 -36.30 5.31 -17.73
CA VAL A 83 -35.63 4.04 -17.38
C VAL A 83 -34.54 3.67 -18.39
N TRP A 84 -34.66 4.10 -19.64
CA TRP A 84 -33.65 3.91 -20.68
C TRP A 84 -32.30 4.54 -20.34
N VAL A 85 -32.29 5.65 -19.59
CA VAL A 85 -31.03 6.28 -19.15
C VAL A 85 -30.30 5.37 -18.17
N ASN A 86 -31.01 4.74 -17.23
CA ASN A 86 -30.45 3.78 -16.28
C ASN A 86 -29.84 2.57 -17.00
N ILE A 87 -30.55 2.04 -18.02
CA ILE A 87 -30.07 0.90 -18.81
C ILE A 87 -28.82 1.28 -19.61
N ALA A 88 -28.83 2.43 -20.28
CA ALA A 88 -27.67 2.91 -21.04
C ALA A 88 -26.44 3.10 -20.14
N LEU A 89 -26.64 3.71 -18.98
CA LEU A 89 -25.59 3.90 -17.97
C LEU A 89 -25.07 2.58 -17.38
N LEU A 90 -25.95 1.61 -17.14
CA LEU A 90 -25.56 0.27 -16.70
C LEU A 90 -24.66 -0.42 -17.75
N ILE A 91 -25.06 -0.38 -19.02
CA ILE A 91 -24.26 -0.96 -20.12
C ILE A 91 -22.91 -0.26 -20.23
N ALA A 92 -22.88 1.07 -20.16
CA ALA A 92 -21.63 1.83 -20.21
C ALA A 92 -20.70 1.48 -19.03
N THR A 93 -21.27 1.31 -17.83
CA THR A 93 -20.51 0.95 -16.62
C THR A 93 -19.98 -0.49 -16.70
N LEU A 94 -20.78 -1.40 -17.27
CA LEU A 94 -20.32 -2.76 -17.53
C LEU A 94 -19.17 -2.78 -18.54
N ALA A 95 -19.23 -1.98 -19.60
CA ALA A 95 -18.14 -1.86 -20.57
C ALA A 95 -16.86 -1.29 -19.93
N SER A 96 -16.96 -0.25 -19.11
CA SER A 96 -15.78 0.34 -18.44
C SER A 96 -15.17 -0.59 -17.39
N THR A 97 -15.99 -1.33 -16.64
CA THR A 97 -15.51 -2.33 -15.67
C THR A 97 -14.87 -3.53 -16.34
N ILE A 98 -15.41 -4.01 -17.45
CA ILE A 98 -14.78 -5.08 -18.25
C ILE A 98 -13.43 -4.59 -18.78
N TRP A 99 -13.35 -3.36 -19.30
CA TRP A 99 -12.10 -2.78 -19.80
C TRP A 99 -11.00 -2.78 -18.72
N VAL A 100 -11.33 -2.32 -17.52
CA VAL A 100 -10.39 -2.31 -16.39
C VAL A 100 -10.08 -3.74 -15.90
N GLY A 101 -11.10 -4.60 -15.87
CA GLY A 101 -10.96 -6.01 -15.52
C GLY A 101 -10.03 -6.77 -16.47
N ILE A 102 -10.02 -6.44 -17.77
CA ILE A 102 -9.06 -6.98 -18.72
C ILE A 102 -7.63 -6.68 -18.27
N GLY A 103 -7.34 -5.43 -17.88
CA GLY A 103 -6.02 -5.03 -17.39
C GLY A 103 -5.58 -5.82 -16.16
N TYR A 104 -6.46 -5.99 -15.17
CA TYR A 104 -6.17 -6.81 -13.98
C TYR A 104 -5.95 -8.28 -14.34
N TYR A 105 -6.79 -8.83 -15.23
CA TYR A 105 -6.68 -10.21 -15.67
C TYR A 105 -5.37 -10.47 -16.41
N THR A 106 -5.01 -9.63 -17.38
CA THR A 106 -3.79 -9.80 -18.18
C THR A 106 -2.53 -9.60 -17.34
N THR A 107 -2.59 -8.71 -16.34
CA THR A 107 -1.46 -8.51 -15.41
C THR A 107 -1.27 -9.74 -14.53
N TYR A 108 -2.36 -10.38 -14.10
CA TYR A 108 -2.30 -11.53 -13.19
C TYR A 108 -2.01 -12.85 -13.91
N TYR A 109 -2.72 -13.14 -15.01
CA TYR A 109 -2.64 -14.41 -15.73
C TYR A 109 -1.73 -14.37 -16.96
N GLY A 110 -1.25 -13.20 -17.35
CA GLY A 110 -0.58 -12.98 -18.64
C GLY A 110 -1.57 -12.73 -19.77
N SER A 111 -1.10 -12.07 -20.84
CA SER A 111 -1.94 -11.77 -22.00
C SER A 111 -2.24 -13.03 -22.80
N HIS A 112 -3.52 -13.38 -22.88
CA HIS A 112 -4.03 -14.45 -23.72
C HIS A 112 -4.78 -13.86 -24.94
N GLY A 113 -5.55 -14.67 -25.68
CA GLY A 113 -6.37 -14.17 -26.79
C GLY A 113 -7.43 -13.15 -26.33
N LEU A 114 -7.85 -12.23 -27.21
CA LEU A 114 -8.80 -11.15 -26.89
C LEU A 114 -10.06 -11.64 -26.16
N TRP A 115 -10.66 -12.74 -26.63
CA TRP A 115 -11.86 -13.32 -26.02
C TRP A 115 -11.63 -13.84 -24.60
N GLN A 116 -10.46 -14.44 -24.34
CA GLN A 116 -10.11 -14.96 -23.01
C GLN A 116 -9.85 -13.81 -22.05
N ASN A 117 -9.18 -12.75 -22.49
CA ASN A 117 -8.94 -11.56 -21.67
C ASN A 117 -10.26 -10.86 -21.29
N VAL A 118 -11.17 -10.70 -22.26
CA VAL A 118 -12.50 -10.11 -22.03
C VAL A 118 -13.31 -10.97 -21.06
N LEU A 119 -13.35 -12.29 -21.28
CA LEU A 119 -14.11 -13.22 -20.43
C LEU A 119 -13.51 -13.26 -19.00
N GLY A 120 -12.19 -13.30 -18.88
CA GLY A 120 -11.47 -13.27 -17.61
C GLY A 120 -11.70 -11.97 -16.85
N GLY A 121 -11.58 -10.82 -17.52
CA GLY A 121 -11.86 -9.52 -16.93
C GLY A 121 -13.32 -9.36 -16.49
N PHE A 122 -14.26 -9.91 -17.28
CA PHE A 122 -15.67 -9.95 -16.91
C PHE A 122 -15.93 -10.84 -15.68
N LEU A 123 -15.49 -12.10 -15.71
CA LEU A 123 -15.80 -13.08 -14.67
C LEU A 123 -15.07 -12.81 -13.35
N TYR A 124 -13.80 -12.43 -13.42
CA TYR A 124 -12.98 -12.28 -12.23
C TYR A 124 -13.02 -10.88 -11.63
N PHE A 125 -13.42 -9.83 -12.35
CA PHE A 125 -13.45 -8.47 -11.79
C PHE A 125 -14.80 -7.78 -11.97
N ALA A 126 -15.29 -7.61 -13.20
CA ALA A 126 -16.47 -6.80 -13.47
C ALA A 126 -17.75 -7.38 -12.85
N LEU A 127 -18.01 -8.68 -13.02
CA LEU A 127 -19.20 -9.34 -12.48
C LEU A 127 -19.24 -9.31 -10.95
N PRO A 128 -18.16 -9.69 -10.22
CA PRO A 128 -18.12 -9.55 -8.76
C PRO A 128 -18.35 -8.10 -8.29
N LEU A 129 -17.66 -7.12 -8.88
CA LEU A 129 -17.80 -5.72 -8.49
C LEU A 129 -19.21 -5.18 -8.74
N MET A 130 -19.77 -5.44 -9.92
CA MET A 130 -21.15 -5.03 -10.26
C MET A 130 -22.18 -5.72 -9.38
N THR A 131 -21.92 -6.94 -8.92
CA THR A 131 -22.79 -7.63 -7.96
C THR A 131 -22.77 -6.94 -6.60
N ILE A 132 -21.59 -6.56 -6.10
CA ILE A 132 -21.46 -5.83 -4.83
C ILE A 132 -22.20 -4.49 -4.90
N LEU A 133 -21.91 -3.67 -5.93
CA LEU A 133 -22.56 -2.37 -6.12
C LEU A 133 -24.07 -2.49 -6.35
N GLY A 134 -24.49 -3.47 -7.16
CA GLY A 134 -25.90 -3.73 -7.43
C GLY A 134 -26.67 -4.12 -6.18
N VAL A 135 -26.11 -5.01 -5.35
CA VAL A 135 -26.74 -5.41 -4.09
C VAL A 135 -26.74 -4.27 -3.07
N HIS A 136 -25.69 -3.45 -3.02
CA HIS A 136 -25.65 -2.22 -2.23
C HIS A 136 -26.83 -1.30 -2.55
N GLU A 137 -27.00 -0.92 -3.82
CA GLU A 137 -28.10 -0.04 -4.22
C GLU A 137 -29.49 -0.68 -4.04
N MET A 138 -29.59 -1.99 -4.22
CA MET A 138 -30.83 -2.73 -3.94
C MET A 138 -31.17 -2.72 -2.44
N GLY A 139 -30.16 -2.75 -1.56
CA GLY A 139 -30.34 -2.58 -0.11
C GLY A 139 -31.06 -1.27 0.21
N HIS A 140 -30.60 -0.16 -0.36
CA HIS A 140 -31.28 1.13 -0.22
C HIS A 140 -32.68 1.12 -0.82
N TYR A 141 -32.84 0.54 -2.02
CA TYR A 141 -34.14 0.47 -2.70
C TYR A 141 -35.20 -0.25 -1.84
N PHE A 142 -34.86 -1.42 -1.29
CA PHE A 142 -35.79 -2.18 -0.45
C PHE A 142 -36.08 -1.48 0.89
N ALA A 143 -35.07 -0.86 1.51
CA ALA A 143 -35.27 -0.07 2.72
C ALA A 143 -36.19 1.13 2.46
N ALA A 144 -35.94 1.91 1.41
CA ALA A 144 -36.78 3.05 1.06
C ALA A 144 -38.23 2.63 0.78
N LYS A 145 -38.42 1.52 0.05
CA LYS A 145 -39.75 0.96 -0.22
C LYS A 145 -40.49 0.54 1.05
N LYS A 146 -39.79 -0.06 2.02
CA LYS A 146 -40.34 -0.43 3.34
C LYS A 146 -40.83 0.80 4.11
N HIS A 147 -40.18 1.95 3.94
CA HIS A 147 -40.54 3.23 4.57
C HIS A 147 -41.46 4.11 3.70
N ASN A 148 -42.07 3.55 2.64
CA ASN A 148 -42.96 4.26 1.71
C ASN A 148 -42.33 5.51 1.07
N VAL A 149 -41.01 5.51 0.90
CA VAL A 149 -40.24 6.56 0.22
C VAL A 149 -40.04 6.19 -1.24
N SER A 150 -40.43 7.07 -2.15
CA SER A 150 -40.24 6.84 -3.58
C SER A 150 -38.78 7.10 -3.99
N VAL A 151 -38.19 6.14 -4.70
CA VAL A 151 -36.80 6.15 -5.16
C VAL A 151 -36.71 5.81 -6.65
N SER A 152 -35.62 6.17 -7.31
CA SER A 152 -35.31 5.70 -8.66
C SER A 152 -34.76 4.27 -8.66
N LEU A 153 -34.67 3.69 -9.86
CA LEU A 153 -33.73 2.59 -10.09
C LEU A 153 -32.28 3.10 -9.96
N PRO A 154 -31.30 2.21 -9.70
CA PRO A 154 -29.90 2.61 -9.58
C PRO A 154 -29.38 3.26 -10.86
N PHE A 155 -28.58 4.31 -10.71
CA PHE A 155 -27.78 4.92 -11.76
C PHE A 155 -26.33 4.50 -11.57
N PHE A 156 -25.80 3.73 -12.51
CA PHE A 156 -24.38 3.34 -12.51
C PHE A 156 -23.57 4.41 -13.25
N ILE A 157 -22.44 4.85 -12.69
CA ILE A 157 -21.62 5.89 -13.29
C ILE A 157 -20.36 5.24 -13.90
N PRO A 158 -20.23 5.18 -15.24
CA PRO A 158 -19.05 4.64 -15.87
C PRO A 158 -17.87 5.58 -15.66
N ALA A 159 -16.71 5.02 -15.32
CA ALA A 159 -15.45 5.73 -15.41
C ALA A 159 -14.31 4.74 -15.64
N PRO A 160 -13.50 4.89 -16.70
CA PRO A 160 -12.34 4.04 -16.95
C PRO A 160 -11.16 4.41 -16.03
N THR A 161 -11.44 4.59 -14.74
CA THR A 161 -10.43 4.77 -13.68
C THR A 161 -10.01 3.39 -13.14
N ILE A 162 -9.17 3.36 -12.11
CA ILE A 162 -8.67 2.13 -11.45
C ILE A 162 -9.81 1.16 -11.05
N LEU A 163 -11.01 1.67 -10.75
CA LEU A 163 -12.15 0.86 -10.32
C LEU A 163 -13.06 0.43 -11.48
N GLY A 164 -12.94 1.04 -12.66
CA GLY A 164 -13.88 0.86 -13.78
C GLY A 164 -15.25 1.50 -13.58
N THR A 165 -15.52 2.14 -12.43
CA THR A 165 -16.75 2.90 -12.12
C THR A 165 -16.44 4.07 -11.18
N LEU A 166 -17.34 5.06 -11.12
CA LEU A 166 -17.41 5.99 -9.98
C LEU A 166 -18.42 5.54 -8.91
N GLY A 167 -18.91 4.31 -9.02
CA GLY A 167 -19.95 3.74 -8.18
C GLY A 167 -21.33 3.79 -8.84
N ALA A 168 -22.34 3.58 -8.01
CA ALA A 168 -23.75 3.70 -8.36
C ALA A 168 -24.45 4.54 -7.29
N PHE A 169 -25.61 5.09 -7.63
CA PHE A 169 -26.46 5.74 -6.63
C PHE A 169 -27.93 5.63 -7.02
N ILE A 170 -28.80 5.53 -6.00
CA ILE A 170 -30.23 5.78 -6.14
C ILE A 170 -30.56 7.25 -5.90
N SER A 171 -31.48 7.79 -6.69
CA SER A 171 -32.03 9.13 -6.44
C SER A 171 -33.26 9.01 -5.54
N ILE A 172 -33.16 9.58 -4.33
CA ILE A 172 -34.29 9.73 -3.41
C ILE A 172 -35.22 10.83 -3.95
N ARG A 173 -36.45 10.46 -4.30
CA ARG A 173 -37.41 11.36 -4.98
C ARG A 173 -38.30 12.13 -4.02
N GLU A 174 -38.37 11.68 -2.77
CA GLU A 174 -39.23 12.23 -1.72
C GLU A 174 -38.42 12.43 -0.43
N PRO A 175 -38.72 13.46 0.37
CA PRO A 175 -38.06 13.65 1.66
C PRO A 175 -38.26 12.45 2.60
N ILE A 176 -37.23 12.12 3.38
CA ILE A 176 -37.25 10.97 4.29
C ILE A 176 -38.18 11.29 5.49
N PRO A 177 -39.05 10.35 5.92
CA PRO A 177 -40.10 10.63 6.90
C PRO A 177 -39.58 11.05 8.28
N ASP A 178 -38.60 10.32 8.81
CA ASP A 178 -38.14 10.48 10.19
C ASP A 178 -36.68 10.03 10.37
N LYS A 179 -36.13 10.28 11.56
CA LYS A 179 -34.76 9.88 11.93
C LYS A 179 -34.52 8.37 11.91
N ARG A 180 -35.52 7.54 12.18
CA ARG A 180 -35.37 6.07 12.18
C ARG A 180 -35.21 5.57 10.75
N SER A 181 -36.02 6.10 9.85
CA SER A 181 -35.97 5.86 8.41
C SER A 181 -34.65 6.33 7.81
N LEU A 182 -34.05 7.43 8.30
CA LEU A 182 -32.71 7.86 7.90
C LEU A 182 -31.65 6.80 8.19
N VAL A 183 -31.65 6.22 9.39
CA VAL A 183 -30.69 5.15 9.76
C VAL A 183 -30.96 3.88 8.96
N ASP A 184 -32.22 3.45 8.88
CA ASP A 184 -32.62 2.21 8.22
C ASP A 184 -32.29 2.26 6.71
N ILE A 185 -32.55 3.39 6.03
CA ILE A 185 -32.23 3.57 4.61
C ILE A 185 -30.72 3.77 4.41
N GLY A 186 -30.07 4.59 5.23
CA GLY A 186 -28.64 4.87 5.10
C GLY A 186 -27.76 3.64 5.28
N LEU A 187 -28.09 2.73 6.20
CA LEU A 187 -27.24 1.55 6.46
C LEU A 187 -27.57 0.31 5.63
N ALA A 188 -28.77 0.23 5.06
CA ALA A 188 -29.19 -0.97 4.32
C ALA A 188 -28.29 -1.30 3.13
N GLY A 189 -27.85 -0.29 2.38
CA GLY A 189 -26.93 -0.50 1.25
C GLY A 189 -25.53 -0.93 1.69
N PRO A 190 -24.82 -0.16 2.53
CA PRO A 190 -23.50 -0.52 3.03
C PRO A 190 -23.43 -1.92 3.64
N ILE A 191 -24.44 -2.30 4.45
CA ILE A 191 -24.51 -3.64 5.04
C ILE A 191 -24.70 -4.72 3.97
N ALA A 192 -25.61 -4.51 3.01
CA ALA A 192 -25.86 -5.48 1.95
C ALA A 192 -24.64 -5.67 1.04
N GLY A 193 -24.01 -4.57 0.62
CA GLY A 193 -22.77 -4.61 -0.18
C GLY A 193 -21.63 -5.30 0.57
N PHE A 194 -21.43 -4.97 1.84
CA PHE A 194 -20.40 -5.60 2.69
C PHE A 194 -20.59 -7.12 2.83
N ILE A 195 -21.82 -7.58 3.07
CA ILE A 195 -22.13 -9.02 3.18
C ILE A 195 -21.76 -9.77 1.90
N VAL A 196 -21.94 -9.16 0.73
CA VAL A 196 -21.57 -9.76 -0.57
C VAL A 196 -20.06 -9.65 -0.83
N ALA A 197 -19.40 -8.58 -0.39
CA ALA A 197 -17.97 -8.40 -0.57
C ALA A 197 -17.14 -9.47 0.18
N ILE A 198 -17.60 -9.98 1.33
CA ILE A 198 -16.92 -11.05 2.09
C ILE A 198 -16.72 -12.33 1.26
N PRO A 199 -17.76 -13.03 0.77
CA PRO A 199 -17.59 -14.26 0.03
C PRO A 199 -16.83 -14.03 -1.30
N VAL A 200 -17.03 -12.88 -1.96
CA VAL A 200 -16.26 -12.51 -3.15
C VAL A 200 -14.77 -12.43 -2.84
N THR A 201 -14.40 -11.78 -1.74
CA THR A 201 -13.01 -11.65 -1.30
C THR A 201 -12.40 -13.01 -0.98
N LEU A 202 -13.11 -13.84 -0.20
CA LEU A 202 -12.65 -15.20 0.16
C LEU A 202 -12.44 -16.08 -1.08
N LEU A 203 -13.37 -16.04 -2.04
CA LEU A 203 -13.22 -16.76 -3.31
C LEU A 203 -12.02 -16.24 -4.10
N GLY A 204 -11.80 -14.92 -4.12
CA GLY A 204 -10.63 -14.33 -4.75
C GLY A 204 -9.31 -14.77 -4.12
N MET A 205 -9.21 -14.76 -2.78
CA MET A 205 -8.03 -15.25 -2.06
C MET A 205 -7.76 -16.72 -2.37
N TYR A 206 -8.81 -17.54 -2.37
CA TYR A 206 -8.72 -18.96 -2.69
C TYR A 206 -8.22 -19.20 -4.13
N LEU A 207 -8.81 -18.52 -5.11
CA LEU A 207 -8.38 -18.62 -6.52
C LEU A 207 -6.95 -18.14 -6.73
N GLY A 208 -6.53 -17.11 -5.99
CA GLY A 208 -5.16 -16.61 -6.03
C GLY A 208 -4.16 -17.61 -5.44
N GLY A 209 -4.52 -18.33 -4.38
CA GLY A 209 -3.69 -19.41 -3.83
C GLY A 209 -3.53 -20.61 -4.78
N LEU A 210 -4.52 -20.89 -5.62
CA LEU A 210 -4.47 -21.96 -6.61
C LEU A 210 -3.66 -21.60 -7.85
N ASN A 211 -3.71 -20.33 -8.27
CA ASN A 211 -3.09 -19.86 -9.50
C ASN A 211 -2.07 -18.77 -9.16
N PRO A 212 -0.78 -19.10 -8.98
CA PRO A 212 0.24 -18.07 -8.79
C PRO A 212 0.28 -17.15 -10.01
N PRO A 213 0.58 -15.85 -9.81
CA PRO A 213 0.58 -14.87 -10.89
C PRO A 213 1.66 -15.19 -11.94
N ALA A 214 1.38 -14.86 -13.19
CA ALA A 214 2.31 -14.98 -14.32
C ALA A 214 3.36 -13.85 -14.37
N ILE A 215 3.44 -13.02 -13.32
CA ILE A 215 4.34 -11.88 -13.25
C ILE A 215 5.78 -12.39 -13.13
N ASN A 216 6.60 -12.13 -14.14
CA ASN A 216 8.04 -12.13 -14.00
C ASN A 216 8.43 -10.79 -13.35
N PRO A 217 8.90 -10.78 -12.09
CA PRO A 217 9.27 -9.55 -11.37
C PRO A 217 10.39 -8.73 -12.04
N GLU A 218 11.03 -9.27 -13.07
CA GLU A 218 12.10 -8.64 -13.85
C GLU A 218 11.62 -7.49 -14.79
N SER A 219 10.31 -7.37 -15.08
CA SER A 219 9.85 -6.55 -16.21
C SER A 219 9.31 -5.15 -15.86
N THR A 220 9.05 -4.85 -14.59
CA THR A 220 8.51 -3.52 -14.20
C THR A 220 9.11 -3.03 -12.89
N ASN A 221 9.89 -1.96 -12.93
CA ASN A 221 10.53 -1.35 -11.76
C ASN A 221 9.55 -0.68 -10.78
N GLN A 222 8.25 -0.63 -11.08
CA GLN A 222 7.21 0.03 -10.28
C GLN A 222 5.96 -0.85 -10.19
N TYR A 223 5.43 -1.03 -8.99
CA TYR A 223 4.18 -1.74 -8.73
C TYR A 223 3.32 -0.97 -7.73
N ILE A 224 2.01 -1.15 -7.82
CA ILE A 224 1.06 -0.58 -6.87
C ILE A 224 0.90 -1.56 -5.72
N LEU A 225 1.40 -1.19 -4.54
CA LEU A 225 1.09 -1.88 -3.30
C LEU A 225 -0.32 -1.49 -2.86
N LEU A 226 -1.16 -2.50 -2.65
CA LEU A 226 -2.51 -2.33 -2.13
C LEU A 226 -2.49 -2.57 -0.62
N ASN A 227 -2.76 -1.53 0.16
CA ASN A 227 -2.97 -1.69 1.58
C ASN A 227 -4.39 -2.21 1.81
N VAL A 228 -4.52 -3.15 2.74
CA VAL A 228 -5.77 -3.87 2.97
C VAL A 228 -6.47 -3.37 4.24
N PRO A 229 -7.82 -3.36 4.29
CA PRO A 229 -8.55 -3.00 5.50
C PRO A 229 -8.49 -4.11 6.55
N ILE A 230 -8.82 -3.77 7.80
CA ILE A 230 -8.83 -4.71 8.94
C ILE A 230 -9.69 -5.95 8.64
N ILE A 231 -10.84 -5.78 7.96
CA ILE A 231 -11.65 -6.94 7.56
C ILE A 231 -10.90 -7.89 6.62
N TYR A 232 -10.13 -7.36 5.69
CA TYR A 232 -9.41 -8.19 4.72
C TYR A 232 -8.29 -8.96 5.42
N GLU A 233 -7.55 -8.33 6.35
CA GLU A 233 -6.58 -9.02 7.21
C GLU A 233 -7.25 -10.13 8.02
N PHE A 234 -8.41 -9.85 8.61
CA PHE A 234 -9.18 -10.85 9.34
C PHE A 234 -9.61 -12.02 8.45
N LEU A 235 -10.05 -11.75 7.22
CA LEU A 235 -10.40 -12.80 6.25
C LEU A 235 -9.17 -13.63 5.83
N SER A 236 -7.99 -13.01 5.78
CA SER A 236 -6.73 -13.70 5.44
C SER A 236 -6.31 -14.76 6.48
N LEU A 237 -6.83 -14.67 7.71
CA LEU A 237 -6.64 -15.71 8.74
C LEU A 237 -7.32 -17.04 8.37
N PHE A 238 -8.37 -16.99 7.55
CA PHE A 238 -9.10 -18.18 7.10
C PHE A 238 -8.56 -18.73 5.79
N ILE A 239 -8.20 -17.83 4.87
CA ILE A 239 -7.65 -18.19 3.56
C ILE A 239 -6.41 -17.31 3.34
N PRO A 240 -5.19 -17.87 3.33
CA PRO A 240 -3.98 -17.10 3.13
C PRO A 240 -4.06 -16.27 1.84
N SER A 241 -3.83 -14.95 1.96
CA SER A 241 -3.76 -14.08 0.79
C SER A 241 -2.38 -14.25 0.13
N PRO A 242 -2.32 -14.57 -1.17
CA PRO A 242 -1.05 -14.50 -1.90
C PRO A 242 -0.50 -13.08 -1.92
N GLU A 243 0.81 -12.95 -2.19
CA GLU A 243 1.52 -11.66 -2.27
C GLU A 243 0.91 -10.73 -3.33
N PHE A 244 0.42 -11.31 -4.43
CA PHE A 244 -0.30 -10.59 -5.48
C PHE A 244 -1.81 -10.86 -5.38
N ILE A 245 -2.60 -9.79 -5.33
CA ILE A 245 -4.06 -9.87 -5.17
C ILE A 245 -4.71 -10.32 -6.48
N HIS A 246 -5.42 -11.45 -6.42
CA HIS A 246 -6.22 -11.95 -7.54
C HIS A 246 -7.32 -10.95 -7.94
N PRO A 247 -7.68 -10.77 -9.23
CA PRO A 247 -8.67 -9.77 -9.67
C PRO A 247 -10.03 -9.84 -8.95
N MET A 248 -10.46 -11.03 -8.53
CA MET A 248 -11.70 -11.20 -7.74
C MET A 248 -11.55 -10.72 -6.30
N ALA A 249 -10.38 -10.94 -5.68
CA ALA A 249 -10.09 -10.38 -4.36
C ALA A 249 -9.96 -8.85 -4.44
N MET A 250 -9.41 -8.33 -5.55
CA MET A 250 -9.38 -6.90 -5.84
C MET A 250 -10.80 -6.31 -5.92
N ALA A 251 -11.74 -6.97 -6.61
CA ALA A 251 -13.14 -6.54 -6.62
C ALA A 251 -13.77 -6.50 -5.20
N GLY A 252 -13.45 -7.49 -4.37
CA GLY A 252 -13.87 -7.52 -2.96
C GLY A 252 -13.27 -6.38 -2.12
N TRP A 253 -11.97 -6.12 -2.28
CA TRP A 253 -11.27 -4.99 -1.68
C TRP A 253 -11.90 -3.66 -2.06
N VAL A 254 -12.19 -3.45 -3.36
CA VAL A 254 -12.91 -2.27 -3.85
C VAL A 254 -14.28 -2.16 -3.19
N GLY A 255 -14.99 -3.28 -3.04
CA GLY A 255 -16.26 -3.34 -2.31
C GLY A 255 -16.15 -2.77 -0.89
N PHE A 256 -15.14 -3.19 -0.12
CA PHE A 256 -14.89 -2.66 1.22
C PHE A 256 -14.58 -1.16 1.21
N VAL A 257 -13.74 -0.70 0.28
CA VAL A 257 -13.40 0.73 0.15
C VAL A 257 -14.65 1.57 -0.18
N VAL A 258 -15.50 1.10 -1.11
CA VAL A 258 -16.75 1.79 -1.47
C VAL A 258 -17.70 1.82 -0.27
N THR A 259 -17.84 0.72 0.47
CA THR A 259 -18.61 0.68 1.72
C THR A 259 -18.10 1.71 2.72
N ALA A 260 -16.79 1.80 2.92
CA ALA A 260 -16.18 2.78 3.83
C ALA A 260 -16.49 4.22 3.40
N ILE A 261 -16.27 4.54 2.12
CA ILE A 261 -16.52 5.88 1.57
C ILE A 261 -17.97 6.29 1.76
N ASN A 262 -18.92 5.41 1.44
CA ASN A 262 -20.33 5.70 1.60
C ASN A 262 -20.72 5.92 3.07
N LEU A 263 -20.04 5.28 4.01
CA LEU A 263 -20.28 5.45 5.45
C LEU A 263 -19.59 6.65 6.09
N PHE A 264 -18.91 7.50 5.32
CA PHE A 264 -18.38 8.75 5.86
C PHE A 264 -19.51 9.65 6.41
N PRO A 265 -19.35 10.23 7.62
CA PRO A 265 -20.37 11.09 8.25
C PRO A 265 -20.39 12.50 7.64
N ILE A 266 -20.53 12.60 6.32
CA ILE A 266 -20.38 13.84 5.58
C ILE A 266 -21.43 14.00 4.47
N GLY A 267 -22.03 15.18 4.40
CA GLY A 267 -22.93 15.56 3.30
C GLY A 267 -24.14 14.63 3.16
N GLN A 268 -24.40 14.19 1.94
CA GLN A 268 -25.51 13.31 1.57
C GLN A 268 -25.09 11.85 1.36
N LEU A 269 -23.88 11.47 1.78
CA LEU A 269 -23.48 10.07 1.77
C LEU A 269 -24.31 9.26 2.78
N ASP A 270 -24.26 7.93 2.67
CA ASP A 270 -24.99 7.00 3.53
C ASP A 270 -24.71 7.21 5.03
N GLY A 271 -23.44 7.42 5.38
CA GLY A 271 -23.02 7.79 6.74
C GLY A 271 -23.50 9.18 7.16
N GLY A 272 -23.72 10.09 6.20
CA GLY A 272 -24.34 11.39 6.41
C GLY A 272 -25.80 11.27 6.86
N HIS A 273 -26.58 10.33 6.31
CA HIS A 273 -27.94 10.03 6.78
C HIS A 273 -27.94 9.59 8.25
N VAL A 274 -27.02 8.70 8.62
CA VAL A 274 -26.87 8.17 9.98
C VAL A 274 -26.42 9.27 10.95
N ALA A 275 -25.42 10.07 10.54
CA ALA A 275 -24.95 11.21 11.30
C ALA A 275 -26.06 12.26 11.49
N ARG A 276 -26.92 12.49 10.48
CA ARG A 276 -28.09 13.37 10.58
C ARG A 276 -29.13 12.84 11.56
N ALA A 277 -29.38 11.54 11.56
CA ALA A 277 -30.31 10.93 12.50
C ALA A 277 -29.87 11.10 13.97
N ILE A 278 -28.56 10.98 14.23
CA ILE A 278 -27.99 11.09 15.59
C ILE A 278 -27.85 12.55 16.03
N ALA A 279 -27.17 13.38 15.24
CA ALA A 279 -26.76 14.73 15.65
C ALA A 279 -27.76 15.83 15.25
N GLY A 280 -28.80 15.51 14.47
CA GLY A 280 -29.81 16.47 14.03
C GLY A 280 -29.18 17.65 13.27
N ASP A 281 -29.55 18.88 13.63
CA ASP A 281 -28.98 20.08 12.98
C ASP A 281 -27.48 20.28 13.20
N LYS A 282 -26.89 19.62 14.20
CA LYS A 282 -25.44 19.71 14.47
C LYS A 282 -24.60 18.90 13.48
N THR A 283 -25.20 18.06 12.65
CA THR A 283 -24.49 17.24 11.65
C THR A 283 -23.66 18.07 10.67
N LYS A 284 -24.03 19.33 10.41
CA LYS A 284 -23.20 20.24 9.61
C LYS A 284 -21.77 20.38 10.16
N TYR A 285 -21.62 20.45 11.49
CA TYR A 285 -20.31 20.53 12.13
C TYR A 285 -19.55 19.21 12.05
N VAL A 286 -20.26 18.08 12.12
CA VAL A 286 -19.68 16.75 11.91
C VAL A 286 -19.14 16.63 10.49
N SER A 287 -19.91 17.08 9.49
CA SER A 287 -19.49 17.10 8.10
C SER A 287 -18.29 18.02 7.85
N TYR A 288 -18.23 19.22 8.47
CA TYR A 288 -17.06 20.09 8.39
C TYR A 288 -15.82 19.47 9.03
N ALA A 289 -15.97 18.87 10.22
CA ALA A 289 -14.87 18.20 10.91
C ALA A 289 -14.32 17.04 10.06
N PHE A 290 -15.21 16.20 9.51
CA PHE A 290 -14.81 15.07 8.68
C PHE A 290 -14.18 15.51 7.35
N ALA A 291 -14.66 16.59 6.73
CA ALA A 291 -14.01 17.18 5.55
C ALA A 291 -12.57 17.63 5.87
N GLY A 292 -12.36 18.25 7.04
CA GLY A 292 -11.04 18.62 7.53
C GLY A 292 -10.12 17.40 7.74
N ILE A 293 -10.65 16.30 8.29
CA ILE A 293 -9.90 15.04 8.43
C ILE A 293 -9.49 14.49 7.06
N LEU A 294 -10.40 14.46 6.08
CA LEU A 294 -10.07 14.01 4.72
C LEU A 294 -9.00 14.89 4.06
N PHE A 295 -9.06 16.20 4.26
CA PHE A 295 -8.05 17.12 3.76
C PHE A 295 -6.67 16.86 4.39
N ILE A 296 -6.63 16.62 5.71
CA ILE A 296 -5.41 16.26 6.44
C ILE A 296 -4.86 14.92 5.93
N LEU A 297 -5.70 13.89 5.82
CA LEU A 297 -5.31 12.59 5.23
C LEU A 297 -4.81 12.73 3.79
N GLY A 298 -5.30 13.76 3.08
CA GLY A 298 -4.86 14.18 1.77
C GLY A 298 -3.36 14.43 1.62
N PHE A 299 -2.67 14.81 2.71
CA PHE A 299 -1.21 14.98 2.70
C PHE A 299 -0.46 13.64 2.52
N TRP A 300 -1.03 12.53 2.98
CA TRP A 300 -0.47 11.19 2.79
C TRP A 300 -1.00 10.51 1.54
N TYR A 301 -2.29 10.71 1.21
CA TYR A 301 -2.90 10.16 0.02
C TYR A 301 -3.74 11.23 -0.71
N PRO A 302 -3.21 11.83 -1.80
CA PRO A 302 -3.86 12.93 -2.51
C PRO A 302 -5.30 12.65 -2.98
N GLY A 303 -5.66 11.36 -3.16
CA GLY A 303 -7.03 10.97 -3.51
C GLY A 303 -8.08 11.44 -2.49
N TRP A 304 -7.73 11.61 -1.22
CA TRP A 304 -8.65 12.15 -0.21
C TRP A 304 -8.94 13.64 -0.39
N ILE A 305 -8.00 14.42 -0.95
CA ILE A 305 -8.24 15.83 -1.28
C ILE A 305 -9.28 15.93 -2.40
N ILE A 306 -9.11 15.11 -3.45
CA ILE A 306 -10.07 15.05 -4.58
C ILE A 306 -11.45 14.71 -4.05
N PHE A 307 -11.55 13.72 -3.16
CA PHE A 307 -12.80 13.32 -2.55
C PHE A 307 -13.40 14.43 -1.66
N ALA A 308 -12.58 15.10 -0.84
CA ALA A 308 -13.02 16.22 0.00
C ALA A 308 -13.61 17.36 -0.85
N ILE A 309 -12.96 17.70 -1.97
CA ILE A 309 -13.46 18.71 -2.92
C ILE A 309 -14.80 18.27 -3.51
N LEU A 310 -14.91 17.02 -3.97
CA LEU A 310 -16.14 16.46 -4.54
C LEU A 310 -17.31 16.57 -3.54
N VAL A 311 -17.08 16.21 -2.29
CA VAL A 311 -18.12 16.25 -1.25
C VAL A 311 -18.52 17.69 -0.88
N VAL A 312 -17.58 18.64 -0.91
CA VAL A 312 -17.89 20.08 -0.76
C VAL A 312 -18.82 20.54 -1.88
N PHE A 313 -18.57 20.14 -3.14
CA PHE A 313 -19.43 20.47 -4.28
C PHE A 313 -20.82 19.82 -4.21
N LEU A 314 -20.92 18.58 -3.72
CA LEU A 314 -22.22 17.92 -3.48
C LEU A 314 -23.03 18.56 -2.36
N GLY A 315 -22.37 19.28 -1.46
CA GLY A 315 -22.97 19.99 -0.34
C GLY A 315 -22.82 19.24 0.98
N LEU A 316 -22.25 19.94 1.97
CA LEU A 316 -21.97 19.39 3.30
C LEU A 316 -23.19 19.37 4.23
N ASN A 317 -24.27 20.03 3.85
CA ASN A 317 -25.50 20.07 4.63
C ASN A 317 -26.45 18.97 4.21
N HIS A 318 -26.80 18.12 5.16
CA HIS A 318 -27.81 17.10 4.98
C HIS A 318 -29.24 17.69 5.13
N PRO A 319 -30.19 17.42 4.21
CA PRO A 319 -31.56 17.91 4.33
C PRO A 319 -32.28 17.35 5.58
N PRO A 320 -33.14 18.13 6.25
CA PRO A 320 -33.88 17.64 7.42
C PRO A 320 -34.94 16.60 7.01
N PRO A 321 -35.22 15.59 7.87
CA PRO A 321 -36.37 14.70 7.68
C PRO A 321 -37.69 15.47 7.89
N LEU A 322 -38.80 14.89 7.43
CA LEU A 322 -40.13 15.50 7.61
C LEU A 322 -40.55 15.60 9.07
N ASN A 323 -40.14 14.63 9.90
CA ASN A 323 -40.32 14.63 11.34
C ASN A 323 -38.95 14.57 12.05
N ASP A 324 -38.49 15.73 12.53
CA ASP A 324 -37.25 15.86 13.29
C ASP A 324 -37.47 15.71 14.83
N ILE A 325 -38.73 15.59 15.29
CA ILE A 325 -39.08 15.50 16.72
C ILE A 325 -38.84 14.10 17.27
N THR A 326 -39.29 13.06 16.56
CA THR A 326 -39.23 11.68 17.05
C THR A 326 -37.81 11.19 17.24
N LYS A 327 -37.51 10.68 18.44
CA LYS A 327 -36.20 10.15 18.80
C LYS A 327 -35.94 8.77 18.22
N LEU A 328 -34.65 8.46 18.05
CA LEU A 328 -34.15 7.14 17.74
C LEU A 328 -34.39 6.18 18.91
N ASP A 329 -34.89 4.99 18.61
CA ASP A 329 -35.02 3.91 19.57
C ASP A 329 -33.72 3.11 19.70
N LYS A 330 -33.63 2.28 20.75
CA LYS A 330 -32.41 1.52 21.10
C LYS A 330 -31.89 0.65 19.95
N LYS A 331 -32.78 0.07 19.13
CA LYS A 331 -32.37 -0.79 18.00
C LYS A 331 -31.68 0.02 16.90
N ARG A 332 -32.21 1.21 16.57
CA ARG A 332 -31.64 2.10 15.55
C ARG A 332 -30.35 2.73 16.03
N TRP A 333 -30.23 2.98 17.34
CA TRP A 333 -28.95 3.37 17.94
C TRP A 333 -27.88 2.28 17.77
N ALA A 334 -28.20 1.03 18.07
CA ALA A 334 -27.28 -0.09 17.85
C ALA A 334 -26.90 -0.23 16.36
N LEU A 335 -27.87 -0.06 15.46
CA LEU A 335 -27.62 -0.10 14.01
C LEU A 335 -26.69 1.05 13.58
N ALA A 336 -26.94 2.27 14.04
CA ALA A 336 -26.10 3.42 13.75
C ALA A 336 -24.64 3.23 14.23
N ILE A 337 -24.45 2.68 15.44
CA ILE A 337 -23.12 2.34 15.96
C ILE A 337 -22.47 1.26 15.08
N SER A 338 -23.22 0.24 14.66
CA SER A 338 -22.68 -0.80 13.77
C SER A 338 -22.21 -0.25 12.43
N GLY A 339 -22.86 0.80 11.90
CA GLY A 339 -22.40 1.52 10.71
C GLY A 339 -21.02 2.16 10.90
N PHE A 340 -20.78 2.84 12.03
CA PHE A 340 -19.47 3.42 12.32
C PHE A 340 -18.39 2.38 12.60
N LEU A 341 -18.75 1.24 13.20
CA LEU A 341 -17.85 0.10 13.33
C LEU A 341 -17.51 -0.49 11.95
N LEU A 342 -18.49 -0.59 11.05
CA LEU A 342 -18.28 -1.05 9.68
C LEU A 342 -17.30 -0.13 8.95
N LEU A 343 -17.48 1.19 9.09
CA LEU A 343 -16.54 2.19 8.59
C LEU A 343 -15.12 1.94 9.12
N ALA A 344 -14.96 1.79 10.44
CA ALA A 344 -13.64 1.59 11.05
C ALA A 344 -12.94 0.32 10.54
N VAL A 345 -13.71 -0.74 10.28
CA VAL A 345 -13.19 -2.05 9.85
C VAL A 345 -12.92 -2.11 8.34
N THR A 346 -13.59 -1.28 7.54
CA THR A 346 -13.45 -1.25 6.06
C THR A 346 -12.59 -0.09 5.56
N PHE A 347 -12.33 0.93 6.38
CA PHE A 347 -11.55 2.10 5.98
C PHE A 347 -10.05 1.80 5.91
N VAL A 348 -9.40 2.30 4.84
CA VAL A 348 -7.96 2.23 4.63
C VAL A 348 -7.42 3.65 4.43
N PRO A 349 -6.57 4.18 5.33
CA PRO A 349 -6.06 5.54 5.22
C PRO A 349 -5.23 5.81 3.97
N ILE A 350 -4.44 4.83 3.53
CA ILE A 350 -3.60 4.92 2.32
C ILE A 350 -3.93 3.71 1.45
N PRO A 351 -4.99 3.77 0.60
CA PRO A 351 -5.46 2.59 -0.11
C PRO A 351 -4.44 1.99 -1.08
N MET A 352 -3.67 2.86 -1.76
CA MET A 352 -2.73 2.49 -2.80
C MET A 352 -1.45 3.32 -2.66
N GLN A 353 -0.30 2.66 -2.81
CA GLN A 353 1.02 3.30 -2.85
C GLN A 353 1.81 2.75 -4.04
N MET A 354 2.51 3.62 -4.76
CA MET A 354 3.45 3.20 -5.80
C MET A 354 4.78 2.88 -5.13
N VAL A 355 5.28 1.66 -5.31
CA VAL A 355 6.55 1.19 -4.77
C VAL A 355 7.47 0.84 -5.94
N THR A 356 8.72 1.29 -5.88
CA THR A 356 9.77 0.96 -6.85
C THR A 356 10.55 -0.28 -6.39
N LEU A 357 10.62 -1.31 -7.24
CA LEU A 357 11.19 -2.62 -6.91
C LEU A 357 12.74 -2.64 -6.91
N HIS A 358 13.44 -1.72 -7.58
CA HIS A 358 14.90 -1.86 -7.75
C HIS A 358 15.71 -0.55 -7.75
N GLU A 359 16.37 -0.28 -6.62
CA GLU A 359 17.74 0.31 -6.51
C GLU A 359 18.27 0.36 -5.05
N ASN A 360 17.70 -0.41 -4.13
CA ASN A 360 17.85 -0.12 -2.71
C ASN A 360 18.57 -1.21 -1.88
N MET A 361 18.93 -2.34 -2.49
CA MET A 361 19.78 -3.34 -1.84
C MET A 361 21.24 -3.04 -2.12
N GLU A 362 21.96 -2.58 -1.10
CA GLU A 362 23.39 -2.32 -1.17
C GLU A 362 24.16 -3.53 -0.67
N LEU A 363 24.95 -4.15 -1.56
CA LEU A 363 25.98 -5.12 -1.24
C LEU A 363 27.34 -4.39 -1.18
N SER A 364 28.08 -4.63 -0.10
CA SER A 364 29.49 -4.26 0.05
C SER A 364 30.25 -5.46 0.60
N ALA A 365 31.42 -5.75 0.04
CA ALA A 365 32.29 -6.83 0.47
C ALA A 365 33.73 -6.32 0.56
N SER A 366 34.47 -6.76 1.58
CA SER A 366 35.86 -6.35 1.82
C SER A 366 36.66 -7.48 2.47
N LEU A 367 37.95 -7.57 2.16
CA LEU A 367 38.89 -8.56 2.69
C LEU A 367 39.88 -7.89 3.65
N ASP A 368 40.23 -8.58 4.74
CA ASP A 368 41.30 -8.13 5.66
C ASP A 368 42.65 -8.05 4.95
N SER A 369 42.94 -9.05 4.11
CA SER A 369 44.11 -9.11 3.23
C SER A 369 43.74 -9.70 1.87
N SER A 370 44.19 -9.06 0.80
CA SER A 370 44.06 -9.57 -0.59
C SER A 370 45.20 -10.52 -0.98
N ILE A 371 46.12 -10.79 -0.06
CA ILE A 371 47.29 -11.65 -0.25
C ILE A 371 47.26 -12.76 0.79
N LEU A 372 47.33 -14.00 0.33
CA LEU A 372 47.44 -15.22 1.13
C LEU A 372 48.80 -15.87 0.87
N VAL A 373 49.46 -16.33 1.93
CA VAL A 373 50.79 -16.95 1.85
C VAL A 373 50.78 -18.26 2.64
N GLU A 374 51.21 -19.34 2.00
CA GLU A 374 51.37 -20.68 2.57
C GLU A 374 52.19 -20.62 3.88
N ASN A 375 51.79 -21.35 4.93
CA ASN A 375 52.41 -21.40 6.27
C ASN A 375 52.51 -20.07 7.07
N LEU A 376 52.07 -18.93 6.51
CA LEU A 376 52.16 -17.61 7.16
C LEU A 376 50.79 -16.95 7.38
N SER A 377 49.95 -16.93 6.35
CA SER A 377 48.59 -16.40 6.40
C SER A 377 47.73 -17.16 5.40
N GLU A 378 47.45 -18.42 5.73
CA GLU A 378 46.70 -19.35 4.87
C GLU A 378 45.22 -19.01 4.76
N TYR A 379 44.72 -18.18 5.69
CA TYR A 379 43.33 -17.78 5.81
C TYR A 379 43.21 -16.26 5.90
N THR A 380 42.19 -15.70 5.25
CA THR A 380 41.77 -14.30 5.38
C THR A 380 40.28 -14.26 5.69
N THR A 381 39.82 -13.16 6.30
CA THR A 381 38.39 -12.96 6.59
C THR A 381 37.78 -12.08 5.51
N LEU A 382 36.70 -12.55 4.90
CA LEU A 382 35.81 -11.78 4.05
C LEU A 382 34.68 -11.22 4.90
N HIS A 383 34.57 -9.89 4.93
CA HIS A 383 33.47 -9.16 5.53
C HIS A 383 32.44 -8.81 4.46
N ILE A 384 31.22 -9.32 4.61
CA ILE A 384 30.09 -9.04 3.73
C ILE A 384 29.07 -8.21 4.50
N PHE A 385 28.63 -7.10 3.91
CA PHE A 385 27.59 -6.25 4.46
C PHE A 385 26.51 -5.99 3.41
N VAL A 386 25.26 -6.26 3.79
CA VAL A 386 24.06 -6.11 2.98
C VAL A 386 23.10 -5.17 3.71
N GLN A 387 22.62 -4.15 3.02
CA GLN A 387 21.62 -3.22 3.56
C GLN A 387 20.39 -3.18 2.67
N ASN A 388 19.21 -3.34 3.30
CA ASN A 388 17.93 -3.15 2.64
C ASN A 388 17.45 -1.71 2.82
N LYS A 389 17.65 -0.85 1.82
CA LYS A 389 17.04 0.49 1.76
C LYS A 389 15.64 0.46 1.13
N GLY A 390 15.13 -0.73 0.79
CA GLY A 390 13.84 -0.94 0.17
C GLY A 390 12.69 -0.81 1.16
N GLU A 391 11.48 -0.68 0.63
CA GLU A 391 10.25 -0.58 1.44
C GLU A 391 9.64 -1.96 1.78
N MET A 392 10.14 -3.03 1.15
CA MET A 392 9.65 -4.39 1.36
C MET A 392 10.71 -5.29 1.98
N LYS A 393 10.20 -6.29 2.70
CA LYS A 393 10.99 -7.35 3.29
C LYS A 393 11.42 -8.33 2.20
N GLU A 394 12.72 -8.62 2.11
CA GLU A 394 13.25 -9.47 1.06
C GLU A 394 14.00 -10.68 1.61
N ASN A 395 13.70 -11.85 1.04
CA ASN A 395 14.50 -13.06 1.24
C ASN A 395 15.67 -13.04 0.26
N THR A 396 16.87 -12.98 0.81
CA THR A 396 18.11 -12.72 0.10
C THR A 396 19.06 -13.89 0.29
N THR A 397 19.68 -14.28 -0.81
CA THR A 397 20.73 -15.28 -0.88
C THR A 397 22.03 -14.60 -1.27
N VAL A 398 23.07 -14.75 -0.45
CA VAL A 398 24.44 -14.36 -0.82
C VAL A 398 25.20 -15.63 -1.18
N LEU A 399 25.72 -15.66 -2.41
CA LEU A 399 26.58 -16.72 -2.94
C LEU A 399 28.02 -16.21 -3.04
N ILE A 400 28.95 -17.02 -2.57
CA ILE A 400 30.38 -16.75 -2.65
C ILE A 400 30.99 -17.81 -3.55
N ASN A 401 31.45 -17.39 -4.71
CA ASN A 401 32.06 -18.25 -5.72
C ASN A 401 33.54 -17.92 -5.87
N GLY A 402 34.39 -18.94 -5.83
CA GLY A 402 35.83 -18.82 -6.07
C GLY A 402 36.55 -20.12 -5.76
N ASP A 403 37.71 -20.32 -6.38
CA ASP A 403 38.53 -21.54 -6.20
C ASP A 403 39.36 -21.50 -4.90
N PHE A 404 38.68 -21.31 -3.77
CA PHE A 404 39.26 -21.23 -2.44
C PHE A 404 38.63 -22.24 -1.47
N ASN A 405 39.27 -22.49 -0.34
CA ASN A 405 38.69 -23.25 0.76
C ASN A 405 37.80 -22.33 1.60
N ILE A 406 36.52 -22.23 1.25
CA ILE A 406 35.56 -21.29 1.85
C ILE A 406 34.75 -22.01 2.94
N SER A 407 34.73 -21.46 4.16
CA SER A 407 34.02 -22.09 5.29
C SER A 407 32.50 -22.19 5.10
N LYS A 408 31.91 -21.25 4.35
CA LYS A 408 30.49 -21.27 3.97
C LYS A 408 30.24 -20.49 2.68
N MET A 409 29.70 -21.16 1.67
CA MET A 409 29.53 -20.61 0.32
C MET A 409 28.17 -19.92 0.08
N GLU A 410 27.18 -20.18 0.95
CA GLU A 410 25.82 -19.67 0.76
C GLU A 410 25.21 -19.21 2.09
N PHE A 411 24.56 -18.03 2.06
CA PHE A 411 23.80 -17.49 3.17
C PHE A 411 22.39 -17.13 2.71
N ASN A 412 21.39 -17.75 3.33
CA ASN A 412 19.98 -17.43 3.15
C ASN A 412 19.46 -16.72 4.38
N PHE A 413 18.99 -15.48 4.20
CA PHE A 413 18.50 -14.66 5.29
C PHE A 413 17.44 -13.68 4.80
N LEU A 414 16.77 -13.05 5.76
CA LEU A 414 15.59 -12.23 5.53
C LEU A 414 15.87 -10.84 6.10
N VAL A 415 15.82 -9.82 5.24
CA VAL A 415 16.15 -8.44 5.65
C VAL A 415 14.89 -7.58 5.63
N GLU A 416 14.53 -7.04 6.79
CA GLU A 416 13.43 -6.09 6.95
C GLU A 416 13.76 -4.75 6.27
N PRO A 417 12.75 -3.94 5.89
CA PRO A 417 12.95 -2.58 5.39
C PRO A 417 13.82 -1.72 6.33
N GLY A 418 14.88 -1.10 5.81
CA GLY A 418 15.85 -0.32 6.59
C GLY A 418 16.84 -1.15 7.41
N GLY A 419 16.74 -2.48 7.37
CA GLY A 419 17.60 -3.41 8.11
C GLY A 419 18.96 -3.64 7.45
N ASN A 420 19.89 -4.17 8.25
CA ASN A 420 21.21 -4.57 7.79
C ASN A 420 21.52 -6.04 8.16
N TRP A 421 22.39 -6.64 7.37
CA TRP A 421 22.93 -7.97 7.62
C TRP A 421 24.43 -7.98 7.34
N SER A 422 25.19 -8.64 8.20
CA SER A 422 26.63 -8.78 8.04
C SER A 422 27.08 -10.19 8.36
N ALA A 423 28.03 -10.71 7.61
CA ALA A 423 28.69 -11.97 7.91
C ALA A 423 30.19 -11.90 7.64
N ASN A 424 30.92 -12.70 8.41
CA ASN A 424 32.35 -12.90 8.26
C ASN A 424 32.57 -14.33 7.77
N VAL A 425 33.30 -14.48 6.68
CA VAL A 425 33.58 -15.78 6.06
C VAL A 425 35.08 -15.97 5.96
N THR A 426 35.56 -17.10 6.44
CA THR A 426 36.99 -17.43 6.36
C THR A 426 37.27 -18.06 5.00
N ILE A 427 38.23 -17.49 4.28
CA ILE A 427 38.68 -17.94 2.98
C ILE A 427 40.09 -18.47 3.13
N GLY A 428 40.27 -19.75 2.88
CA GLY A 428 41.56 -20.43 2.88
C GLY A 428 42.12 -20.61 1.47
N MET A 429 43.43 -20.56 1.35
CA MET A 429 44.13 -20.91 0.11
C MET A 429 43.89 -22.38 -0.28
N LYS A 430 43.65 -22.64 -1.58
CA LYS A 430 43.44 -24.00 -2.12
C LYS A 430 44.49 -24.36 -3.16
N GLU A 431 44.69 -23.49 -4.15
CA GLU A 431 45.72 -23.63 -5.20
C GLU A 431 46.54 -22.33 -5.30
N LYS A 432 47.64 -22.38 -6.07
CA LYS A 432 48.63 -21.29 -6.19
C LYS A 432 48.34 -20.47 -7.44
N GLY A 433 48.30 -19.14 -7.34
CA GLY A 433 47.97 -18.27 -8.48
C GLY A 433 47.19 -17.01 -8.09
N ASN A 434 46.78 -16.26 -9.12
CA ASN A 434 45.83 -15.15 -8.97
C ASN A 434 44.42 -15.67 -9.23
N PHE A 435 43.53 -15.53 -8.25
CA PHE A 435 42.18 -16.07 -8.31
C PHE A 435 41.16 -14.97 -8.07
N GLN A 436 40.05 -15.06 -8.79
CA GLN A 436 38.91 -14.16 -8.62
C GLN A 436 37.90 -14.74 -7.64
N LEU A 437 37.56 -13.94 -6.65
CA LEU A 437 36.49 -14.20 -5.69
C LEU A 437 35.28 -13.33 -6.07
N LYS A 438 34.14 -13.97 -6.29
CA LYS A 438 32.88 -13.32 -6.62
C LYS A 438 31.89 -13.46 -5.49
N VAL A 439 31.33 -12.34 -5.04
CA VAL A 439 30.22 -12.32 -4.08
C VAL A 439 28.99 -11.81 -4.80
N SER A 440 28.04 -12.71 -5.04
CA SER A 440 26.77 -12.41 -5.72
C SER A 440 25.64 -12.39 -4.70
N LEU A 441 24.88 -11.30 -4.68
CA LEU A 441 23.62 -11.19 -3.95
C LEU A 441 22.48 -11.44 -4.91
N ILE A 442 21.63 -12.40 -4.59
CA ILE A 442 20.44 -12.77 -5.37
C ILE A 442 19.23 -12.68 -4.45
N THR A 443 18.21 -11.92 -4.84
CA THR A 443 16.93 -11.87 -4.14
C THR A 443 15.93 -12.80 -4.82
N LYS A 444 14.90 -13.24 -4.08
CA LYS A 444 13.76 -13.96 -4.68
C LYS A 444 13.02 -13.16 -5.76
N THR A 445 13.15 -11.84 -5.73
CA THR A 445 12.56 -10.90 -6.70
C THR A 445 13.35 -10.79 -8.00
N GLY A 446 14.50 -11.48 -8.11
CA GLY A 446 15.34 -11.52 -9.31
C GLY A 446 16.43 -10.45 -9.36
N TYR A 447 16.61 -9.66 -8.30
CA TYR A 447 17.69 -8.68 -8.21
C TYR A 447 19.03 -9.38 -7.95
N GLY A 448 20.00 -9.08 -8.81
CA GLY A 448 21.36 -9.57 -8.73
C GLY A 448 22.36 -8.42 -8.60
N LYS A 449 23.21 -8.42 -7.57
CA LYS A 449 24.37 -7.52 -7.49
C LYS A 449 25.63 -8.32 -7.20
N GLU A 450 26.70 -8.04 -7.93
CA GLU A 450 27.97 -8.76 -7.80
C GLU A 450 29.10 -7.83 -7.40
N VAL A 451 30.00 -8.34 -6.56
CA VAL A 451 31.26 -7.69 -6.21
C VAL A 451 32.38 -8.68 -6.49
N ASP A 452 33.24 -8.32 -7.42
CA ASP A 452 34.43 -9.09 -7.79
C ASP A 452 35.64 -8.59 -7.00
N MET A 453 36.46 -9.50 -6.49
CA MET A 453 37.70 -9.23 -5.77
C MET A 453 38.81 -10.14 -6.29
N ASP A 454 40.00 -9.59 -6.49
CA ASP A 454 41.19 -10.37 -6.84
C ASP A 454 41.95 -10.75 -5.56
N VAL A 455 42.30 -12.03 -5.41
CA VAL A 455 43.09 -12.55 -4.29
C VAL A 455 44.32 -13.28 -4.81
N LEU A 456 45.49 -12.89 -4.31
CA LEU A 456 46.78 -13.45 -4.71
C LEU A 456 47.25 -14.50 -3.70
N CYS A 457 47.47 -15.74 -4.16
CA CYS A 457 47.90 -16.87 -3.34
C CYS A 457 49.36 -17.26 -3.67
N LEU A 458 50.26 -17.17 -2.67
CA LEU A 458 51.71 -17.32 -2.82
C LEU A 458 52.30 -18.46 -1.96
N ASN A 459 53.45 -18.99 -2.38
CA ASN A 459 54.20 -20.04 -1.67
C ASN A 459 55.23 -19.44 -0.69
N GLU A 460 55.49 -20.08 0.45
CA GLU A 460 56.46 -19.64 1.46
C GLU A 460 57.89 -19.58 0.89
N SER A 461 58.26 -20.54 0.03
CA SER A 461 59.58 -20.59 -0.63
C SER A 461 59.89 -19.37 -1.50
N ASN A 462 58.86 -18.59 -1.83
CA ASN A 462 58.91 -17.43 -2.71
C ASN A 462 58.86 -16.11 -1.93
N THR A 463 58.95 -16.19 -0.60
CA THR A 463 58.76 -15.06 0.30
C THR A 463 59.91 -15.00 1.30
N LEU A 464 60.50 -13.83 1.45
CA LEU A 464 61.55 -13.60 2.42
C LEU A 464 60.92 -13.01 3.67
N LYS A 465 60.88 -13.78 4.76
CA LYS A 465 60.31 -13.33 6.01
C LYS A 465 61.31 -12.43 6.74
N PHE A 466 60.98 -11.16 6.90
CA PHE A 466 61.71 -10.26 7.79
C PHE A 466 60.95 -10.16 9.11
N VAL A 467 61.58 -10.54 10.21
CA VAL A 467 61.08 -10.27 11.57
C VAL A 467 62.19 -9.50 12.27
N PRO A 468 62.03 -8.19 12.54
CA PRO A 468 63.02 -7.43 13.28
C PRO A 468 63.19 -8.03 14.68
N ASP A 469 64.43 -8.25 15.12
CA ASP A 469 64.73 -8.68 16.47
C ASP A 469 64.35 -7.54 17.45
N GLU A 470 63.60 -7.82 18.52
CA GLU A 470 63.05 -6.79 19.45
C GLU A 470 64.14 -5.86 20.03
N ILE A 471 65.39 -6.31 20.01
CA ILE A 471 66.52 -5.65 20.64
C ILE A 471 67.17 -4.60 19.72
N ASN A 472 67.05 -4.70 18.39
CA ASN A 472 67.77 -3.83 17.44
C ASN A 472 66.95 -3.39 16.22
N LYS A 473 66.08 -2.41 16.47
CA LYS A 473 65.62 -1.34 15.55
C LYS A 473 64.72 -1.73 14.37
N TYR A 474 63.70 -0.89 14.20
CA TYR A 474 62.81 -0.67 13.06
C TYR A 474 63.49 -0.41 11.69
N SER A 475 64.76 -0.78 11.50
CA SER A 475 65.51 -0.55 10.28
C SER A 475 66.56 -1.63 10.03
N PHE A 476 66.59 -2.20 8.83
CA PHE A 476 67.55 -3.25 8.44
C PHE A 476 67.96 -3.12 6.98
N ASN A 477 69.08 -3.74 6.64
CA ASN A 477 69.60 -3.77 5.28
C ASN A 477 69.26 -5.11 4.65
N VAL A 478 68.99 -5.09 3.35
CA VAL A 478 68.72 -6.29 2.58
C VAL A 478 69.56 -6.22 1.32
N THR A 479 70.41 -7.23 1.12
CA THR A 479 71.14 -7.38 -0.14
C THR A 479 70.43 -8.42 -0.99
N ILE A 480 70.02 -8.04 -2.20
CA ILE A 480 69.33 -8.90 -3.15
C ILE A 480 70.25 -9.15 -4.33
N GLU A 481 70.57 -10.41 -4.60
CA GLU A 481 71.40 -10.83 -5.73
C GLU A 481 70.55 -11.52 -6.81
N ASN A 482 70.62 -11.03 -8.05
CA ASN A 482 70.00 -11.67 -9.21
C ASN A 482 71.06 -12.38 -10.07
N SER A 483 70.97 -13.70 -10.17
CA SER A 483 71.88 -14.54 -10.96
C SER A 483 71.31 -14.96 -12.32
N GLY A 484 70.18 -14.36 -12.75
CA GLY A 484 69.50 -14.66 -14.01
C GLY A 484 69.08 -13.41 -14.77
N MET A 485 68.15 -13.55 -15.73
CA MET A 485 67.65 -12.44 -16.56
C MET A 485 67.13 -11.25 -15.73
N PRO A 486 67.06 -10.02 -16.29
CA PRO A 486 66.57 -8.84 -15.57
C PRO A 486 65.15 -9.07 -15.03
N ARG A 487 64.91 -8.69 -13.77
CA ARG A 487 63.64 -8.93 -13.06
C ARG A 487 63.14 -7.69 -12.35
N VAL A 488 61.82 -7.60 -12.20
CA VAL A 488 61.16 -6.53 -11.46
C VAL A 488 60.65 -7.10 -10.15
N VAL A 489 61.31 -6.75 -9.04
CA VAL A 489 60.93 -7.23 -7.70
C VAL A 489 60.07 -6.17 -7.02
N LYS A 490 58.86 -6.55 -6.61
CA LYS A 490 57.92 -5.70 -5.87
C LYS A 490 57.86 -6.12 -4.40
N PHE A 491 57.94 -5.15 -3.50
CA PHE A 491 57.82 -5.33 -2.06
C PHE A 491 56.40 -5.02 -1.59
N MET A 492 55.83 -5.90 -0.76
CA MET A 492 54.48 -5.74 -0.19
C MET A 492 54.47 -6.15 1.28
N SER A 493 53.65 -5.50 2.11
CA SER A 493 53.48 -5.85 3.53
C SER A 493 52.34 -6.84 3.69
N LEU A 494 52.55 -7.93 4.43
CA LEU A 494 51.53 -8.96 4.66
C LEU A 494 50.45 -8.50 5.66
N ASN A 495 50.86 -7.75 6.68
CA ASN A 495 50.00 -7.32 7.80
C ASN A 495 49.51 -5.87 7.65
N ASN A 496 49.70 -5.28 6.46
CA ASN A 496 49.34 -3.89 6.16
C ASN A 496 49.98 -2.85 7.09
N GLU A 497 51.06 -3.22 7.81
CA GLU A 497 51.87 -2.30 8.59
C GLU A 497 52.87 -1.54 7.70
N TYR A 498 53.30 -0.36 8.18
CA TYR A 498 54.12 0.57 7.43
C TYR A 498 55.53 0.02 7.17
N PHE A 499 55.98 0.08 5.91
CA PHE A 499 57.38 -0.04 5.58
C PHE A 499 57.78 1.01 4.53
N ALA A 500 59.04 1.41 4.55
CA ALA A 500 59.62 2.30 3.55
C ALA A 500 61.06 1.92 3.25
N VAL A 501 61.45 2.03 1.97
CA VAL A 501 62.86 1.94 1.57
C VAL A 501 63.46 3.35 1.65
N VAL A 502 64.35 3.58 2.62
CA VAL A 502 64.92 4.90 2.91
C VAL A 502 66.13 5.22 2.03
N SER A 503 66.91 4.20 1.66
CA SER A 503 68.00 4.33 0.70
C SER A 503 68.20 3.03 -0.09
N SER A 504 68.61 3.14 -1.34
CA SER A 504 68.78 2.01 -2.24
C SER A 504 69.91 2.28 -3.22
N THR A 505 70.62 1.22 -3.64
CA THR A 505 71.65 1.32 -4.71
C THR A 505 71.03 1.34 -6.12
N VAL A 506 69.73 1.08 -6.22
CA VAL A 506 68.95 0.99 -7.47
C VAL A 506 67.69 1.83 -7.33
N SER A 507 67.21 2.46 -8.40
CA SER A 507 66.00 3.28 -8.35
C SER A 507 64.78 2.46 -7.92
N VAL A 508 64.14 2.88 -6.83
CA VAL A 508 62.87 2.31 -6.34
C VAL A 508 61.72 3.14 -6.90
N LYS A 509 60.74 2.49 -7.52
CA LYS A 509 59.50 3.13 -7.98
C LYS A 509 58.31 2.29 -7.53
N ASP A 510 57.35 2.89 -6.82
CA ASP A 510 56.14 2.22 -6.32
C ASP A 510 56.42 0.91 -5.57
N ASN A 511 57.40 0.93 -4.66
CA ASN A 511 57.90 -0.24 -3.91
C ASN A 511 58.38 -1.39 -4.81
N SER A 512 58.78 -1.09 -6.05
CA SER A 512 59.41 -2.05 -6.95
C SER A 512 60.80 -1.60 -7.36
N ILE A 513 61.68 -2.58 -7.61
CA ILE A 513 63.03 -2.40 -8.13
C ILE A 513 63.24 -3.24 -9.37
N VAL A 514 64.06 -2.75 -10.29
CA VAL A 514 64.51 -3.52 -11.45
C VAL A 514 65.94 -3.96 -11.17
N ILE A 515 66.19 -5.26 -11.09
CA ILE A 515 67.54 -5.81 -10.91
C ILE A 515 67.99 -6.42 -12.23
N ASP A 516 69.06 -5.86 -12.79
CA ASP A 516 69.67 -6.32 -14.03
C ASP A 516 70.36 -7.69 -13.85
N GLU A 517 70.68 -8.33 -14.97
CA GLU A 517 71.33 -9.65 -14.97
C GLU A 517 72.69 -9.64 -14.27
N ASN A 518 72.93 -10.61 -13.38
CA ASN A 518 74.16 -10.75 -12.59
C ASN A 518 74.52 -9.52 -11.74
N SER A 519 73.52 -8.82 -11.21
CA SER A 519 73.70 -7.63 -10.37
C SER A 519 73.15 -7.83 -8.95
N SER A 520 73.63 -6.99 -8.02
CA SER A 520 73.13 -6.95 -6.64
C SER A 520 72.61 -5.56 -6.28
N ALA A 521 71.54 -5.54 -5.49
CA ALA A 521 70.93 -4.32 -4.98
C ALA A 521 70.92 -4.35 -3.45
N ILE A 522 71.36 -3.26 -2.81
CA ILE A 522 71.29 -3.08 -1.36
C ILE A 522 70.15 -2.10 -1.07
N LEU A 523 69.21 -2.53 -0.23
CA LEU A 523 68.05 -1.76 0.20
C LEU A 523 68.10 -1.56 1.72
N HIS A 524 67.95 -0.31 2.16
CA HIS A 524 67.71 0.02 3.56
C HIS A 524 66.21 0.14 3.79
N PHE A 525 65.64 -0.79 4.54
CA PHE A 525 64.25 -0.75 4.96
C PHE A 525 64.11 -0.08 6.33
N VAL A 526 62.99 0.63 6.51
CA VAL A 526 62.44 1.04 7.81
C VAL A 526 61.03 0.47 7.92
N VAL A 527 60.74 -0.21 9.02
CA VAL A 527 59.46 -0.89 9.28
C VAL A 527 58.81 -0.35 10.55
N GLY A 528 57.49 -0.26 10.58
CA GLY A 528 56.72 0.14 11.76
C GLY A 528 56.11 -1.08 12.43
N GLY A 529 56.74 -1.58 13.49
CA GLY A 529 56.24 -2.74 14.23
C GLY A 529 56.79 -4.08 13.74
N SER A 530 56.06 -5.16 14.04
CA SER A 530 56.36 -6.52 13.61
C SER A 530 55.87 -6.75 12.17
N THR A 531 56.50 -6.08 11.21
CA THR A 531 56.08 -6.09 9.80
C THR A 531 56.74 -7.22 9.02
N VAL A 532 55.96 -8.00 8.27
CA VAL A 532 56.46 -9.02 7.34
C VAL A 532 56.41 -8.46 5.91
N ILE A 533 57.58 -8.21 5.30
CA ILE A 533 57.70 -7.73 3.92
C ILE A 533 57.91 -8.91 2.98
N LEU A 534 57.08 -9.05 1.95
CA LEU A 534 57.25 -10.02 0.87
C LEU A 534 57.91 -9.35 -0.33
N ALA A 535 58.84 -10.05 -1.00
CA ALA A 535 59.45 -9.64 -2.26
C ALA A 535 59.00 -10.59 -3.37
N ILE A 536 58.31 -10.08 -4.38
CA ILE A 536 57.65 -10.89 -5.44
C ILE A 536 58.14 -10.42 -6.81
N ASP A 537 58.45 -11.36 -7.71
CA ASP A 537 58.74 -11.05 -9.11
C ASP A 537 57.44 -10.67 -9.83
N ASN A 538 57.39 -9.46 -10.36
CA ASN A 538 56.19 -8.87 -10.97
C ASN A 538 55.94 -9.38 -12.41
N ALA A 539 56.93 -10.02 -13.05
CA ALA A 539 56.82 -10.49 -14.44
C ALA A 539 56.34 -11.95 -14.56
N HIS A 540 56.71 -12.78 -13.60
CA HIS A 540 56.27 -14.16 -13.48
C HIS A 540 55.93 -14.34 -12.01
N TYR A 541 54.68 -14.65 -11.66
CA TYR A 541 54.23 -14.94 -10.29
C TYR A 541 54.89 -16.21 -9.68
N GLU A 542 56.10 -16.55 -10.13
CA GLU A 542 57.00 -17.61 -9.70
C GLU A 542 58.25 -16.93 -9.13
N ALA A 543 58.53 -17.07 -7.84
CA ALA A 543 59.85 -16.67 -7.36
C ALA A 543 60.86 -17.73 -7.78
N ALA A 544 61.88 -17.29 -8.49
CA ALA A 544 63.08 -18.09 -8.71
C ALA A 544 64.24 -17.43 -7.97
N PHE A 545 64.82 -18.18 -7.02
CA PHE A 545 66.13 -18.03 -6.39
C PHE A 545 66.73 -16.61 -6.36
N LEU A 546 66.13 -15.71 -5.57
CA LEU A 546 66.83 -14.52 -5.08
C LEU A 546 67.57 -14.93 -3.80
N LYS A 547 68.91 -14.91 -3.83
CA LYS A 547 69.70 -15.07 -2.60
C LYS A 547 69.66 -13.73 -1.87
N VAL A 548 69.15 -13.75 -0.65
CA VAL A 548 69.01 -12.55 0.17
C VAL A 548 69.71 -12.75 1.50
N GLU A 549 70.67 -11.87 1.77
CA GLU A 549 71.39 -11.78 3.03
C GLU A 549 70.91 -10.51 3.76
N VAL A 550 70.48 -10.68 5.02
CA VAL A 550 69.98 -9.64 5.93
C VAL A 550 71.08 -9.26 6.91
#